data_AF-A0A9W4WQ59-F1
#
_entry.id   AF-A0A9W4WQ59-F1
#
_cell.length_a   1.000
_cell.length_b   1.000
_cell.length_c   1.000
_cell.angle_alpha   90.00
_cell.angle_beta   90.00
_cell.angle_gamma   90.00
#
_symmetry.space_group_name_H-M   'P 1'
#
loop_
_entity.id
_entity.type
_entity.pdbx_description
1 polymer ?
#
loop_
_entity_poly.entity_id
_entity_poly.type
_entity_poly.pdbx_seq_one_letter_code
_entity_poly.pdbx_strand_id
1 'polypeptide(L)'
;MASEATNIVLRKITIFSFPPAFIILLIHGIISNCAFPALGILPLAASAILGLFIIRRDLIAALGSPIQALTPSNIFFADATLGIFHLVFLFISWALIREPWDRGQIVLGTYGTVPLMLDTAIHLYVLLPQIGHILVSRRCDCPHCQSVSKTSYFTTGVSEYTPLSDGDTEPEVLERDLEAGH
;
A
#
# COMPACT_ATOMS: atom_id res chain seq x y z
N MET A 1 12.25 -2.13 0.79
CA MET A 1 10.95 -1.45 0.61
C MET A 1 11.11 -0.43 -0.49
N ALA A 2 10.12 -0.25 -1.37
CA ALA A 2 10.17 0.80 -2.38
C ALA A 2 10.21 2.17 -1.71
N SER A 3 10.98 3.11 -2.25
CA SER A 3 11.00 4.48 -1.73
C SER A 3 9.62 5.14 -1.88
N GLU A 4 9.31 6.11 -1.04
CA GLU A 4 8.05 6.87 -1.13
C GLU A 4 7.88 7.52 -2.52
N ALA A 5 8.96 8.09 -3.06
CA ALA A 5 8.97 8.65 -4.42
C ALA A 5 8.65 7.60 -5.49
N THR A 6 9.22 6.38 -5.38
CA THR A 6 8.89 5.26 -6.27
C THR A 6 7.41 4.91 -6.18
N ASN A 7 6.86 4.79 -4.97
CA ASN A 7 5.43 4.47 -4.77
C ASN A 7 4.53 5.54 -5.42
N ILE A 8 4.85 6.83 -5.25
CA ILE A 8 4.11 7.92 -5.90
C ILE A 8 4.14 7.79 -7.43
N VAL A 9 5.30 7.47 -8.01
CA VAL A 9 5.42 7.27 -9.47
C VAL A 9 4.56 6.09 -9.91
N LEU A 10 4.61 4.95 -9.20
CA LEU A 10 3.79 3.79 -9.52
C LEU A 10 2.28 4.12 -9.44
N ARG A 11 1.83 4.88 -8.44
CA ARG A 11 0.43 5.34 -8.35
C ARG A 11 0.05 6.29 -9.49
N LYS A 12 0.96 7.12 -9.98
CA LYS A 12 0.69 7.94 -11.18
C LYS A 12 0.51 7.07 -12.41
N ILE A 13 1.31 6.01 -12.55
CA ILE A 13 1.21 5.09 -13.67
C ILE A 13 -0.19 4.44 -13.72
N THR A 14 -0.75 3.99 -12.59
CA THR A 14 -2.11 3.42 -12.57
C THR A 14 -3.19 4.44 -12.96
N ILE A 15 -3.02 5.71 -12.59
CA ILE A 15 -3.93 6.80 -12.99
C ILE A 15 -3.83 7.06 -14.50
N PHE A 16 -2.62 7.11 -15.06
CA PHE A 16 -2.42 7.42 -16.47
C PHE A 16 -2.67 6.23 -17.40
N SER A 17 -2.55 4.99 -16.92
CA SER A 17 -2.89 3.78 -17.67
C SER A 17 -4.40 3.62 -17.84
N PHE A 18 -5.21 4.15 -16.92
CA PHE A 18 -6.66 3.98 -16.92
C PHE A 18 -7.39 4.57 -18.14
N PRO A 19 -7.20 5.84 -18.56
CA PRO A 19 -7.94 6.40 -19.69
C PRO A 19 -7.81 5.62 -21.01
N PRO A 20 -6.60 5.23 -21.48
CA PRO A 20 -6.50 4.40 -22.69
C PRO A 20 -7.08 3.01 -22.47
N ALA A 21 -6.92 2.41 -21.28
CA ALA A 21 -7.50 1.12 -20.95
C ALA A 21 -9.04 1.14 -21.02
N PHE A 22 -9.66 2.17 -20.47
CA PHE A 22 -11.10 2.38 -20.48
C PHE A 22 -11.64 2.35 -21.90
N ILE A 23 -11.02 3.10 -22.82
CA ILE A 23 -11.45 3.17 -24.22
C ILE A 23 -11.33 1.78 -24.88
N ILE A 24 -10.17 1.13 -24.76
CA ILE A 24 -9.90 -0.14 -25.44
C ILE A 24 -10.82 -1.26 -24.92
N LEU A 25 -10.96 -1.39 -23.59
CA LEU A 25 -11.78 -2.43 -22.97
C LEU A 25 -13.27 -2.23 -23.22
N LEU A 26 -13.73 -0.98 -23.27
CA LEU A 26 -15.12 -0.66 -23.60
C LEU A 26 -15.44 -1.04 -25.05
N ILE A 27 -14.58 -0.66 -26.00
CA ILE A 27 -14.74 -1.05 -27.41
C ILE A 27 -14.71 -2.57 -27.54
N HIS A 28 -13.82 -3.24 -26.80
CA HIS A 28 -13.75 -4.70 -26.82
C HIS A 28 -15.03 -5.36 -26.30
N GLY A 29 -15.61 -4.87 -25.21
CA GLY A 29 -16.88 -5.38 -24.71
C GLY A 29 -18.04 -5.19 -25.71
N ILE A 30 -18.09 -4.04 -26.38
CA ILE A 30 -19.12 -3.73 -27.39
C ILE A 30 -18.98 -4.64 -28.61
N ILE A 31 -17.78 -4.74 -29.19
CA ILE A 31 -17.54 -5.53 -30.42
C ILE A 31 -17.74 -7.02 -30.16
N SER A 32 -17.28 -7.53 -29.01
CA SER A 32 -17.41 -8.95 -28.65
C SER A 32 -18.83 -9.34 -28.20
N ASN A 33 -19.75 -8.37 -28.04
CA ASN A 33 -21.06 -8.57 -27.39
C ASN A 33 -20.94 -9.31 -26.04
N CYS A 34 -19.81 -9.12 -25.35
CA CYS A 34 -19.49 -9.78 -24.10
C CYS A 34 -19.16 -8.72 -23.05
N ALA A 35 -19.81 -8.81 -21.88
CA ALA A 35 -19.53 -7.89 -20.80
C ALA A 35 -18.12 -8.08 -20.20
N PHE A 36 -17.58 -9.30 -20.24
CA PHE A 36 -16.38 -9.66 -19.49
C PHE A 36 -15.14 -8.82 -19.85
N PRO A 37 -14.82 -8.57 -21.13
CA PRO A 37 -13.76 -7.62 -21.49
C PRO A 37 -13.92 -6.24 -20.86
N ALA A 38 -15.14 -5.69 -20.82
CA ALA A 38 -15.40 -4.38 -20.24
C ALA A 38 -15.34 -4.38 -18.70
N LEU A 39 -15.59 -5.52 -18.03
CA LEU A 39 -15.55 -5.60 -16.57
C LEU A 39 -14.14 -5.38 -16.00
N GLY A 40 -13.08 -5.58 -16.78
CA GLY A 40 -11.70 -5.22 -16.41
C GLY A 40 -11.52 -3.72 -16.11
N ILE A 41 -12.44 -2.87 -16.54
CA ILE A 41 -12.46 -1.43 -16.20
C ILE A 41 -12.65 -1.21 -14.69
N LEU A 42 -13.40 -2.09 -14.01
CA LEU A 42 -13.69 -1.94 -12.57
C LEU A 42 -12.42 -1.96 -11.69
N PRO A 43 -11.57 -3.00 -11.75
CA PRO A 43 -10.34 -3.00 -10.96
C PRO A 43 -9.37 -1.88 -11.35
N LEU A 44 -9.31 -1.50 -12.64
CA LEU A 44 -8.46 -0.39 -13.11
C LEU A 44 -8.93 0.97 -12.56
N ALA A 45 -10.25 1.22 -12.58
CA ALA A 45 -10.83 2.43 -12.02
C ALA A 45 -10.57 2.51 -10.52
N ALA A 46 -10.77 1.40 -9.80
CA ALA A 46 -10.50 1.33 -8.37
C ALA A 46 -9.02 1.55 -8.04
N SER A 47 -8.10 1.04 -8.87
CA SER A 47 -6.66 1.27 -8.75
C SER A 47 -6.27 2.73 -9.00
N ALA A 48 -6.82 3.37 -10.04
CA ALA A 48 -6.62 4.79 -10.31
C ALA A 48 -7.14 5.67 -9.16
N ILE A 49 -8.32 5.34 -8.62
CA ILE A 49 -8.93 6.03 -7.47
C ILE A 49 -8.06 5.86 -6.23
N LEU A 50 -7.60 4.64 -5.92
CA LEU A 50 -6.69 4.39 -4.80
C LEU A 50 -5.39 5.18 -4.97
N GLY A 51 -4.80 5.18 -6.16
CA GLY A 51 -3.61 5.95 -6.48
C GLY A 51 -3.80 7.44 -6.25
N LEU A 52 -4.96 7.99 -6.64
CA LEU A 52 -5.31 9.38 -6.41
C LEU A 52 -5.44 9.69 -4.91
N PHE A 53 -6.14 8.84 -4.15
CA PHE A 53 -6.29 9.00 -2.70
C PHE A 53 -4.94 8.98 -1.97
N ILE A 54 -4.03 8.08 -2.36
CA ILE A 54 -2.70 7.99 -1.76
C ILE A 54 -1.87 9.23 -2.09
N ILE A 55 -1.86 9.69 -3.35
CA ILE A 55 -1.06 10.85 -3.78
C ILE A 55 -1.60 12.16 -3.19
N ARG A 56 -2.92 12.28 -3.01
CA ARG A 56 -3.59 13.51 -2.55
C ARG A 56 -4.08 13.41 -1.11
N ARG A 57 -3.52 12.49 -0.32
CA ARG A 57 -3.98 12.21 1.06
C ARG A 57 -4.11 13.47 1.92
N ASP A 58 -3.12 14.37 1.85
CA ASP A 58 -3.06 15.55 2.71
C ASP A 58 -4.10 16.59 2.29
N LEU A 59 -4.30 16.75 0.97
CA LEU A 59 -5.35 17.61 0.41
C LEU A 59 -6.74 17.12 0.79
N ILE A 60 -6.98 15.80 0.70
CA ILE A 60 -8.27 15.20 0.98
C ILE A 60 -8.58 15.21 2.48
N ALA A 61 -7.56 15.01 3.31
CA ALA A 61 -7.63 15.21 4.75
C ALA A 61 -8.01 16.67 5.11
N ALA A 62 -7.43 17.66 4.42
CA ALA A 62 -7.73 19.06 4.65
C ALA A 62 -9.18 19.45 4.29
N LEU A 63 -9.85 18.68 3.43
CA LEU A 63 -11.28 18.86 3.08
C LEU A 63 -12.25 18.31 4.15
N GLY A 64 -11.75 17.90 5.32
CA GLY A 64 -12.58 17.35 6.41
C GLY A 64 -13.04 15.92 6.16
N SER A 65 -12.42 15.21 5.22
CA SER A 65 -12.75 13.82 4.92
C SER A 65 -12.23 12.87 6.02
N PRO A 66 -13.00 11.83 6.41
CA PRO A 66 -12.51 10.78 7.32
C PRO A 66 -11.33 9.98 6.76
N ILE A 67 -10.91 10.26 5.52
CA ILE A 67 -9.73 9.72 4.83
C ILE A 67 -8.41 9.91 5.60
N GLN A 68 -8.36 10.79 6.60
CA GLN A 68 -7.26 10.81 7.59
C GLN A 68 -7.00 9.42 8.23
N ALA A 69 -7.99 8.53 8.22
CA ALA A 69 -7.89 7.16 8.73
C ALA A 69 -7.37 6.12 7.70
N LEU A 70 -6.79 6.51 6.56
CA LEU A 70 -6.08 5.58 5.67
C LEU A 70 -4.80 5.06 6.33
N THR A 71 -4.97 4.08 7.20
CA THR A 71 -3.87 3.40 7.87
C THR A 71 -3.02 2.62 6.86
N PRO A 72 -1.74 2.34 7.18
CA PRO A 72 -0.90 1.45 6.37
C PRO A 72 -1.55 0.08 6.13
N SER A 73 -2.32 -0.45 7.10
CA SER A 73 -3.06 -1.70 6.95
C SER A 73 -4.17 -1.61 5.90
N ASN A 74 -4.92 -0.50 5.85
CA ASN A 74 -5.96 -0.30 4.85
C ASN A 74 -5.37 -0.26 3.44
N ILE A 75 -4.23 0.42 3.26
CA ILE A 75 -3.52 0.47 1.98
C ILE A 75 -3.05 -0.93 1.58
N PHE A 76 -2.47 -1.69 2.52
CA PHE A 76 -2.06 -3.08 2.28
C PHE A 76 -3.21 -3.96 1.81
N PHE A 77 -4.36 -3.94 2.50
CA PHE A 77 -5.52 -4.73 2.11
C PHE A 77 -6.12 -4.28 0.79
N ALA A 78 -6.13 -2.97 0.51
CA ALA A 78 -6.55 -2.44 -0.77
C ALA A 78 -5.65 -2.92 -1.92
N ASP A 79 -4.32 -2.85 -1.75
CA ASP A 79 -3.36 -3.36 -2.72
C ASP A 79 -3.46 -4.87 -2.92
N ALA A 80 -3.63 -5.64 -1.84
CA ALA A 80 -3.82 -7.09 -1.93
C ALA A 80 -5.10 -7.44 -2.70
N THR A 81 -6.21 -6.78 -2.35
CA THR A 81 -7.52 -7.01 -2.98
C THR A 81 -7.49 -6.62 -4.45
N LEU A 82 -6.92 -5.45 -4.78
CA LEU A 82 -6.79 -5.01 -6.16
C LEU A 82 -5.85 -5.92 -6.95
N GLY A 83 -4.71 -6.31 -6.39
CA GLY A 83 -3.80 -7.26 -7.05
C GLY A 83 -4.50 -8.58 -7.39
N ILE A 84 -5.30 -9.13 -6.46
CA ILE A 84 -6.10 -10.33 -6.70
C ILE A 84 -7.15 -10.08 -7.78
N PHE A 85 -7.91 -8.98 -7.71
CA PHE A 85 -8.93 -8.69 -8.72
C PHE A 85 -8.32 -8.55 -10.11
N HIS A 86 -7.24 -7.77 -10.28
CA HIS A 86 -6.58 -7.65 -11.58
C HIS A 86 -6.12 -9.02 -12.11
N LEU A 87 -5.52 -9.86 -11.25
CA LEU A 87 -5.09 -11.20 -11.63
C LEU A 87 -6.26 -12.09 -12.06
N VAL A 88 -7.38 -12.06 -11.34
CA VAL A 88 -8.60 -12.84 -11.66
C VAL A 88 -9.19 -12.37 -13.00
N PHE A 89 -9.35 -11.07 -13.19
CA PHE A 89 -9.87 -10.52 -14.44
C PHE A 89 -8.94 -10.84 -15.60
N LEU A 90 -7.62 -10.69 -15.43
CA LEU A 90 -6.61 -11.05 -16.43
C LEU A 90 -6.69 -12.54 -16.81
N PHE A 91 -6.76 -13.41 -15.81
CA PHE A 91 -6.85 -14.86 -16.02
C PHE A 91 -8.10 -15.23 -16.82
N ILE A 92 -9.26 -14.70 -16.44
CA ILE A 92 -10.52 -14.99 -17.15
C ILE A 92 -10.48 -14.37 -18.56
N SER A 93 -9.96 -13.15 -18.73
CA SER A 93 -9.80 -12.53 -20.05
C SER A 93 -9.00 -13.42 -20.99
N TRP A 94 -7.89 -13.99 -20.53
CA TRP A 94 -7.11 -14.93 -21.34
C TRP A 94 -7.83 -16.26 -21.55
N ALA A 95 -8.52 -16.78 -20.53
CA ALA A 95 -9.27 -18.03 -20.64
C ALA A 95 -10.43 -17.98 -21.64
N LEU A 96 -10.97 -16.78 -21.91
CA LEU A 96 -12.05 -16.53 -22.86
C LEU A 96 -11.57 -16.26 -24.29
N ILE A 97 -10.28 -15.96 -24.50
CA ILE A 97 -9.69 -15.88 -25.85
C ILE A 97 -9.48 -17.31 -26.36
N ARG A 98 -10.56 -17.95 -26.85
CA ARG A 98 -10.53 -19.36 -27.32
C ARG A 98 -10.62 -19.52 -28.82
N GLU A 99 -11.06 -18.48 -29.54
CA GLU A 99 -11.47 -18.57 -30.93
C GLU A 99 -10.46 -17.80 -31.83
N PRO A 100 -9.52 -18.49 -32.49
CA PRO A 100 -8.40 -17.84 -33.20
C PRO A 100 -8.78 -17.10 -34.50
N TRP A 101 -10.05 -17.13 -34.91
CA TRP A 101 -10.50 -16.63 -36.21
C TRP A 101 -10.89 -15.15 -36.24
N ASP A 102 -11.15 -14.51 -35.09
CA ASP A 102 -11.40 -13.06 -35.03
C ASP A 102 -10.12 -12.30 -34.63
N ARG A 103 -9.33 -11.95 -35.66
CA ARG A 103 -8.06 -11.22 -35.47
C ARG A 103 -8.27 -9.86 -34.78
N GLY A 104 -9.41 -9.20 -34.99
CA GLY A 104 -9.70 -7.90 -34.39
C GLY A 104 -9.91 -8.02 -32.88
N GLN A 105 -10.68 -9.02 -32.45
CA GLN A 105 -10.91 -9.28 -31.02
C GLN A 105 -9.64 -9.75 -30.30
N ILE A 106 -8.79 -10.55 -30.96
CA ILE A 106 -7.50 -10.98 -30.38
C ILE A 106 -6.60 -9.77 -30.11
N VAL A 107 -6.49 -8.86 -31.08
CA VAL A 107 -5.73 -7.61 -30.94
C VAL A 107 -6.28 -6.78 -29.78
N LEU A 108 -7.59 -6.56 -29.74
CA LEU A 108 -8.24 -5.77 -28.70
C LEU A 108 -8.11 -6.40 -27.30
N GLY A 109 -8.25 -7.71 -27.18
CA GLY A 109 -8.04 -8.45 -25.94
C GLY A 109 -6.60 -8.42 -25.46
N THR A 110 -5.64 -8.56 -26.38
CA THR A 110 -4.21 -8.52 -26.04
C THR A 110 -3.81 -7.14 -25.54
N TYR A 111 -4.10 -6.07 -26.30
CA TYR A 111 -3.74 -4.72 -25.88
C TYR A 111 -4.59 -4.20 -24.72
N GLY A 112 -5.86 -4.62 -24.63
CA GLY A 112 -6.74 -4.28 -23.51
C GLY A 112 -6.32 -4.91 -22.18
N THR A 113 -5.61 -6.05 -22.20
CA THR A 113 -5.09 -6.69 -20.98
C THR A 113 -3.75 -6.12 -20.52
N VAL A 114 -3.04 -5.33 -21.34
CA VAL A 114 -1.76 -4.70 -20.94
C VAL A 114 -1.90 -3.80 -19.70
N PRO A 115 -2.89 -2.91 -19.58
CA PRO A 115 -3.11 -2.13 -18.36
C PRO A 115 -3.42 -3.01 -17.14
N LEU A 116 -4.17 -4.11 -17.31
CA LEU A 116 -4.44 -5.06 -16.23
C LEU A 116 -3.14 -5.75 -15.75
N MET A 117 -2.27 -6.15 -16.68
CA MET A 117 -0.96 -6.71 -16.35
C MET A 117 -0.08 -5.71 -15.61
N LEU A 118 -0.05 -4.46 -16.08
CA LEU A 118 0.72 -3.37 -15.48
C LEU A 118 0.27 -3.11 -14.04
N ASP A 119 -1.03 -2.93 -13.82
CA ASP A 119 -1.57 -2.68 -12.47
C ASP A 119 -1.39 -3.91 -11.56
N THR A 120 -1.54 -5.13 -12.08
CA THR A 120 -1.19 -6.36 -11.34
C THR A 120 0.26 -6.32 -10.86
N ALA A 121 1.20 -5.99 -11.76
CA ALA A 121 2.61 -5.92 -11.43
C ALA A 121 2.91 -4.83 -10.40
N ILE A 122 2.27 -3.66 -10.50
CA ILE A 122 2.41 -2.56 -9.54
C ILE A 122 1.94 -2.99 -8.14
N HIS A 123 0.73 -3.58 -8.04
CA HIS A 123 0.21 -4.04 -6.76
C HIS A 123 1.08 -5.16 -6.15
N LEU A 124 1.55 -6.12 -6.95
CA LEU A 124 2.48 -7.16 -6.49
C LEU A 124 3.82 -6.57 -6.03
N TYR A 125 4.37 -5.61 -6.76
CA TYR A 125 5.63 -4.94 -6.40
C TYR A 125 5.53 -4.23 -5.04
N VAL A 126 4.39 -3.59 -4.75
CA VAL A 126 4.14 -2.93 -3.46
C VAL A 126 3.87 -3.95 -2.34
N LEU A 127 3.17 -5.03 -2.65
CA LEU A 127 2.70 -6.02 -1.67
C LEU A 127 3.79 -7.02 -1.23
N LEU A 128 4.59 -7.55 -2.16
CA LEU A 128 5.55 -8.63 -1.90
C LEU A 128 6.59 -8.29 -0.82
N PRO A 129 7.20 -7.08 -0.78
CA PRO A 129 8.13 -6.72 0.29
C PRO A 129 7.47 -6.70 1.68
N GLN A 130 6.20 -6.29 1.75
CA GLN A 130 5.44 -6.23 3.01
C GLN A 130 5.12 -7.64 3.53
N ILE A 131 4.71 -8.54 2.62
CA ILE A 131 4.52 -9.96 2.94
C ILE A 131 5.83 -10.58 3.42
N GLY A 132 6.94 -10.32 2.72
CA GLY A 132 8.27 -10.80 3.12
C GLY A 132 8.65 -10.34 4.53
N HIS A 133 8.43 -9.06 4.85
CA HIS A 133 8.68 -8.53 6.19
C HIS A 133 7.83 -9.23 7.26
N ILE A 134 6.52 -9.43 7.00
CA ILE A 134 5.61 -10.13 7.94
C ILE A 134 6.05 -11.59 8.15
N LEU A 135 6.48 -12.27 7.10
CA LEU A 135 6.93 -13.66 7.19
C LEU A 135 8.26 -13.81 7.92
N VAL A 136 9.17 -12.84 7.78
CA VAL A 136 10.46 -12.82 8.49
C VAL A 136 10.28 -12.40 9.95
N SER A 137 9.47 -11.38 10.23
CA SER A 137 9.26 -10.88 11.60
C SER A 137 8.53 -11.88 12.49
N ARG A 138 7.67 -12.73 11.92
CA ARG A 138 7.06 -13.87 12.62
C ARG A 138 8.06 -14.93 13.08
N ARG A 139 9.32 -14.91 12.63
CA ARG A 139 10.35 -15.86 13.05
C ARG A 139 11.08 -15.45 14.34
N CYS A 140 10.79 -14.29 14.91
CA CYS A 140 11.34 -13.86 16.19
C CYS A 140 10.46 -14.34 17.37
N ASP A 141 10.61 -15.60 17.76
CA ASP A 141 9.90 -16.21 18.90
C ASP A 141 10.59 -15.98 20.26
N CYS A 142 11.42 -14.95 20.40
CA CYS A 142 12.09 -14.70 21.67
C CYS A 142 11.19 -13.93 22.65
N PRO A 143 11.33 -14.15 23.98
CA PRO A 143 10.54 -13.47 25.00
C PRO A 143 10.63 -11.93 24.92
N HIS A 144 11.76 -11.39 24.46
CA HIS A 144 12.00 -9.95 24.30
C HIS A 144 11.15 -9.32 23.17
N CYS A 145 10.84 -10.06 22.10
CA CYS A 145 9.98 -9.56 21.02
C CYS A 145 8.49 -9.61 21.39
N GLN A 146 8.10 -10.56 22.26
CA GLN A 146 6.72 -10.66 22.76
C GLN A 146 6.39 -9.59 23.80
N SER A 147 7.34 -9.17 24.64
CA SER A 147 7.11 -8.08 25.59
C SER A 147 6.96 -6.73 24.89
N VAL A 148 7.80 -6.43 23.89
CA VAL A 148 7.73 -5.18 23.13
C VAL A 148 6.45 -5.08 22.29
N SER A 149 5.99 -6.17 21.67
CA SER A 149 4.74 -6.15 20.90
C SER A 149 3.51 -5.96 21.80
N LYS A 150 3.46 -6.59 22.98
CA LYS A 150 2.39 -6.37 23.97
C LYS A 150 2.37 -4.94 24.49
N THR A 151 3.52 -4.32 24.71
CA THR A 151 3.59 -2.90 25.08
C THR A 151 3.10 -2.00 23.95
N SER A 152 3.39 -2.33 22.69
CA SER A 152 2.89 -1.55 21.54
C SER A 152 1.36 -1.56 21.39
N TYR A 153 0.66 -2.61 21.83
CA TYR A 153 -0.82 -2.64 21.84
C TYR A 153 -1.44 -1.82 22.98
N PHE A 154 -0.70 -1.59 24.07
CA PHE A 154 -1.15 -0.80 25.22
C PHE A 154 -0.65 0.65 25.22
N THR A 155 0.20 1.05 24.26
CA THR A 155 0.80 2.39 24.22
C THR A 155 0.46 3.14 22.91
N THR A 156 -0.80 3.12 22.47
CA THR A 156 -1.33 4.16 21.57
C THR A 156 -1.81 5.35 22.40
N GLY A 157 -0.88 5.95 23.14
CA GLY A 157 -1.13 7.11 23.98
C GLY A 157 0.15 7.55 24.69
N VAL A 158 0.92 8.42 24.02
CA VAL A 158 2.00 9.26 24.57
C VAL A 158 3.27 8.53 25.05
N SER A 159 4.36 8.70 24.31
CA SER A 159 5.67 9.03 24.88
C SER A 159 6.62 9.45 23.75
N GLU A 160 6.53 10.73 23.39
CA GLU A 160 7.62 11.45 22.75
C GLU A 160 8.56 11.90 23.88
N TYR A 161 9.87 11.66 23.73
CA TYR A 161 10.98 11.88 24.69
C TYR A 161 11.25 10.78 25.73
N THR A 162 12.26 9.95 25.42
CA THR A 162 13.12 9.32 26.43
C THR A 162 14.37 10.19 26.56
N PRO A 163 14.62 10.88 27.69
CA PRO A 163 15.87 11.61 27.87
C PRO A 163 17.00 10.61 28.15
N LEU A 164 18.13 10.81 27.47
CA LEU A 164 19.38 10.10 27.70
C LEU A 164 19.85 10.42 29.13
N SER A 165 20.01 9.39 29.95
CA SER A 165 20.68 9.46 31.25
C SER A 165 22.18 9.57 31.00
N ASP A 166 22.70 10.79 30.90
CA ASP A 166 24.14 11.03 31.00
C ASP A 166 24.54 10.90 32.48
N GLY A 167 25.42 9.93 32.72
CA GLY A 167 26.11 9.77 33.99
C GLY A 167 27.15 10.86 34.22
N ASP A 168 27.55 10.94 35.48
CA ASP A 168 28.79 11.54 35.99
C ASP A 168 28.79 13.06 36.21
N THR A 169 28.27 13.49 37.38
CA THR A 169 28.91 14.59 38.13
C THR A 169 28.78 14.36 39.65
N GLU A 170 29.91 14.51 40.32
CA GLU A 170 30.22 14.14 41.72
C GLU A 170 29.38 14.85 42.80
N PRO A 171 29.26 14.28 44.02
CA PRO A 171 28.62 14.95 45.14
C PRO A 171 29.49 16.12 45.63
N GLU A 172 28.98 17.33 45.39
CA GLU A 172 29.45 18.60 45.93
C GLU A 172 29.53 18.52 47.47
N VAL A 173 30.75 18.57 47.98
CA VAL A 173 31.06 18.74 49.41
C VAL A 173 30.55 20.11 49.82
N LEU A 174 29.42 20.14 50.52
CA LEU A 174 28.97 21.33 51.22
C LEU A 174 29.19 21.08 52.72
N GLU A 175 30.37 21.50 53.18
CA GLU A 175 30.73 21.65 54.59
C GLU A 175 29.58 22.36 55.32
N ARG A 176 28.85 21.62 56.16
CA ARG A 176 28.08 22.22 57.23
C ARG A 176 29.00 22.36 58.43
N ASP A 177 29.34 23.61 58.70
CA ASP A 177 29.95 24.09 59.94
C ASP A 177 29.30 23.41 61.17
N LEU A 178 30.05 22.49 61.76
CA LEU A 178 29.95 22.13 63.16
C LEU A 178 30.99 22.95 63.92
N GLU A 179 30.63 23.33 65.14
CA GLU A 179 31.49 23.93 66.18
C GLU A 179 31.53 25.46 66.26
N ALA A 180 30.52 26.02 66.94
CA ALA A 180 30.79 27.03 67.96
C ALA A 180 29.97 26.69 69.22
N GLY A 181 30.66 26.05 70.16
CA GLY A 181 30.22 25.95 71.55
C GLY A 181 31.42 26.20 72.44
N HIS A 182 31.52 27.41 72.99
CA HIS A 182 32.13 27.76 74.28
C HIS A 182 31.80 29.21 74.63
#